data_AF-A0A9N7MM99-F1
#
_entry.id   AF-A0A9N7MM99-F1
#
_cell.length_a   1.000
_cell.length_b   1.000
_cell.length_c   1.000
_cell.angle_alpha   90.00
_cell.angle_beta   90.00
_cell.angle_gamma   90.00
#
_symmetry.space_group_name_H-M   'P 1'
#
loop_
_entity.id
_entity.type
_entity.pdbx_description
1 polymer ?
#
loop_
_entity_poly.entity_id
_entity_poly.type
_entity_poly.pdbx_seq_one_letter_code
_entity_poly.pdbx_strand_id
1 'polypeptide(L)' 'MVAEDKQIHRMLEELFAEKGNEMCIKPGEFYLYDQEEISFFEIMEEGGASKTKALQSILRPTMRSSRHVRSRSRG' A
#
# COMPACT_ATOMS: atom_id res chain seq x y z
N MET A 1 15.13 -6.80 22.87
CA MET A 1 13.67 -6.75 22.58
C MET A 1 13.38 -5.33 22.10
N VAL A 2 12.85 -5.14 20.90
CA VAL A 2 12.67 -3.82 20.27
C VAL A 2 11.65 -3.02 21.09
N ALA A 3 12.14 -2.22 22.02
CA ALA A 3 11.33 -1.51 23.02
C ALA A 3 11.60 0.01 23.04
N GLU A 4 12.13 0.58 21.95
CA GLU A 4 12.58 1.99 21.99
C GLU A 4 11.69 2.96 21.22
N ASP A 5 10.89 2.50 20.24
CA ASP A 5 10.00 3.38 19.49
C ASP A 5 8.52 3.11 19.81
N LYS A 6 7.93 4.05 20.55
CA LYS A 6 6.50 4.03 20.92
C LYS A 6 5.59 4.08 19.69
N GLN A 7 6.06 4.59 18.54
CA GLN A 7 5.28 4.62 17.31
C GLN A 7 5.19 3.23 16.67
N ILE A 8 6.30 2.49 16.64
CA ILE A 8 6.33 1.11 16.14
C ILE A 8 5.42 0.22 16.97
N HIS A 9 5.44 0.38 18.30
CA HIS A 9 4.58 -0.40 19.18
C HIS A 9 3.10 -0.23 18.85
N ARG A 10 2.63 1.01 18.67
CA ARG A 10 1.22 1.28 18.31
C ARG A 10 0.84 0.71 16.94
N MET A 11 1.75 0.74 15.98
CA MET A 11 1.49 0.13 14.66
C MET A 11 1.35 -1.38 14.76
N LEU A 12 2.17 -2.04 15.58
CA LEU A 12 2.09 -3.48 15.81
C LEU A 12 0.83 -3.84 16.60
N GLU A 13 0.45 -3.06 17.61
CA GLU A 13 -0.82 -3.24 18.32
C GLU A 13 -2.02 -3.21 17.36
N GLU A 14 -2.02 -2.29 16.39
CA GLU A 14 -3.07 -2.22 15.37
C GLU A 14 -3.05 -3.43 14.43
N LEU A 15 -1.87 -3.84 13.94
CA LEU A 15 -1.74 -4.96 13.01
C LEU A 15 -2.12 -6.31 13.62
N PHE A 16 -2.00 -6.47 14.94
CA PHE A 16 -2.35 -7.70 15.65
C PHE A 16 -3.73 -7.64 16.33
N ALA A 17 -4.45 -6.52 16.25
CA ALA A 17 -5.79 -6.41 16.79
C ALA A 17 -6.82 -7.15 15.91
N GLU A 18 -7.86 -7.71 16.54
CA GLU A 18 -8.98 -8.37 15.81
C GLU A 18 -9.75 -7.41 14.88
N LYS A 19 -9.63 -6.11 15.11
CA LYS A 19 -10.26 -5.06 14.31
C LYS A 19 -9.20 -4.02 13.96
N GLY A 20 -9.08 -3.71 12.68
CA GLY A 20 -8.10 -2.74 12.21
C GLY A 20 -7.54 -3.13 10.85
N ASN A 21 -6.37 -2.59 10.53
CA ASN A 21 -5.64 -3.01 9.34
C ASN A 21 -4.90 -4.31 9.61
N GLU A 22 -4.91 -5.20 8.65
CA GLU A 22 -4.18 -6.47 8.69
C GLU A 22 -3.27 -6.60 7.47
N MET A 23 -2.26 -7.45 7.59
CA MET A 23 -1.40 -7.79 6.46
C MET A 23 -2.06 -8.90 5.64
N CYS A 24 -2.35 -8.61 4.38
CA CYS A 24 -2.93 -9.57 3.44
C CYS A 24 -1.96 -9.88 2.30
N ILE A 25 -1.84 -11.16 1.95
CA ILE A 25 -1.28 -11.58 0.67
C ILE A 25 -2.44 -11.72 -0.31
N LYS A 26 -2.31 -11.11 -1.49
CA LYS A 26 -3.31 -11.17 -2.57
C LYS A 26 -2.70 -11.81 -3.81
N PRO A 27 -3.49 -12.56 -4.61
CA PRO A 27 -3.05 -13.06 -5.92
C PRO A 27 -2.64 -11.92 -6.85
N GLY A 28 -1.74 -12.21 -7.80
CA GLY A 28 -1.20 -11.21 -8.73
C GLY A 28 -2.27 -10.63 -9.66
N GLU A 29 -3.28 -11.43 -9.99
CA GLU A 29 -4.43 -11.09 -10.83
C GLU A 29 -5.29 -9.97 -10.24
N PHE A 30 -5.13 -9.67 -8.95
CA PHE A 30 -5.79 -8.52 -8.32
C PHE A 30 -5.19 -7.18 -8.75
N TYR A 31 -3.93 -7.17 -9.17
CA TYR A 31 -3.19 -5.96 -9.54
C TYR A 31 -2.74 -5.95 -11.01
N LEU A 32 -2.69 -7.10 -11.68
CA LEU A 32 -2.12 -7.28 -13.01
C LEU A 32 -3.06 -8.07 -13.91
N TYR A 33 -3.14 -7.69 -15.18
CA TYR A 33 -3.63 -8.59 -16.23
C TYR A 33 -2.50 -9.51 -16.73
N ASP A 34 -2.88 -10.61 -17.39
CA ASP A 34 -1.90 -11.54 -17.98
C ASP A 34 -0.92 -10.81 -18.91
N GLN A 35 0.36 -11.01 -18.65
CA GLN A 35 1.49 -10.42 -19.40
C GLN A 35 1.58 -8.88 -19.31
N GLU A 36 0.87 -8.23 -18.39
CA GLU A 36 1.00 -6.78 -18.17
C GLU A 36 2.33 -6.47 -17.45
N GLU A 37 3.15 -5.61 -18.05
CA GLU A 37 4.38 -5.10 -17.46
C GLU A 37 4.12 -3.73 -16.83
N ILE A 38 4.09 -3.68 -15.50
CA ILE A 38 4.02 -2.43 -14.73
C ILE A 38 5.08 -2.40 -13.64
N SER A 39 5.46 -1.20 -13.24
CA SER A 39 6.41 -0.98 -12.16
C SER A 39 5.79 -1.31 -10.80
N PHE A 40 6.62 -1.72 -9.84
CA PHE A 40 6.20 -1.94 -8.45
C PHE A 40 5.48 -0.72 -7.84
N PHE A 41 5.88 0.47 -8.25
CA PHE A 41 5.28 1.74 -7.84
C PHE A 41 3.83 1.90 -8.30
N GLU A 42 3.52 1.48 -9.53
CA GLU A 42 2.15 1.47 -10.05
C GLU A 42 1.29 0.44 -9.32
N ILE A 43 1.85 -0.74 -9.01
CA ILE A 43 1.19 -1.77 -8.18
C ILE A 43 0.86 -1.21 -6.79
N MET A 44 1.76 -0.43 -6.17
CA MET A 44 1.50 0.16 -4.84
C MET A 44 0.43 1.26 -4.87
N GLU A 45 0.33 2.02 -5.96
CA GLU A 45 -0.71 3.03 -6.13
C GLU A 45 -2.09 2.41 -6.34
N GLU A 46 -2.18 1.36 -7.16
CA GLU A 46 -3.44 0.66 -7.46
C GLU A 46 -3.85 -0.28 -6.33
N GLY A 47 -2.87 -0.97 -5.74
CA GLY A 47 -3.09 -1.97 -4.73
C GLY A 47 -3.53 -1.43 -3.38
N GLY A 48 -3.66 -0.11 -3.29
CA GLY A 48 -4.36 0.55 -2.21
C GLY A 48 -3.91 0.01 -0.87
N ALA A 49 -2.60 0.09 -0.59
CA ALA A 49 -2.12 -0.05 0.79
C ALA A 49 -3.09 0.75 1.64
N SER A 50 -3.87 0.04 2.48
CA SER A 50 -5.05 0.56 3.16
C SER A 50 -4.75 1.99 3.54
N LYS A 51 -5.58 2.92 3.05
CA LYS A 51 -5.41 4.38 3.07
C LYS A 51 -5.34 4.95 4.51
N THR A 52 -4.58 4.33 5.39
CA THR A 52 -4.14 4.90 6.64
C THR A 52 -3.34 6.14 6.29
N LYS A 53 -3.72 7.24 6.93
CA LYS A 53 -3.05 8.53 6.78
C LYS A 53 -1.54 8.40 7.05
N ALA A 54 -1.14 7.40 7.85
CA ALA A 54 0.24 7.05 8.16
C ALA A 54 1.05 6.58 6.92
N LEU A 55 0.63 5.51 6.23
CA LEU A 55 1.38 5.01 5.07
C LEU A 55 1.35 6.01 3.90
N GLN A 56 0.24 6.72 3.71
CA GLN A 56 0.19 7.81 2.74
C GLN A 56 1.16 8.95 3.06
N SER A 57 1.41 9.26 4.33
CA SER A 57 2.38 10.30 4.71
C SER A 57 3.83 9.90 4.40
N ILE A 58 4.12 8.58 4.40
CA ILE A 58 5.45 8.02 4.14
C ILE A 58 5.68 7.83 2.63
N LEU A 59 4.69 7.33 1.89
CA LEU A 59 4.83 6.96 0.47
C LEU A 59 4.57 8.13 -0.51
N ARG A 60 3.72 9.11 -0.16
CA ARG A 60 3.36 10.22 -1.08
C ARG A 60 4.54 11.11 -1.52
N PRO A 61 5.54 11.44 -0.68
CA PRO A 61 6.68 12.23 -1.12
C PRO A 61 7.47 11.55 -2.24
N THR A 62 7.60 10.22 -2.17
CA THR A 62 8.38 9.38 -3.09
C THR A 62 7.66 9.13 -4.42
N MET A 63 6.33 9.07 -4.40
CA MET A 63 5.50 8.68 -5.54
C MET A 63 5.15 9.85 -6.48
N ARG A 64 5.31 11.11 -6.01
CA ARG A 64 4.82 12.31 -6.73
C ARG A 64 5.56 12.64 -8.03
N SER A 65 6.71 12.00 -8.29
CA SER A 65 7.56 12.25 -9.46
C SER A 65 7.16 11.45 -10.71
N SER A 66 6.33 10.41 -10.57
CA SER A 66 5.98 9.51 -11.68
C SER A 66 4.54 9.69 -12.14
N ARG A 67 4.11 10.93 -12.40
CA ARG A 67 2.79 11.17 -13.02
C ARG A 67 2.92 11.07 -14.53
N HIS A 68 2.63 9.89 -15.08
CA HIS A 68 2.14 9.77 -16.45
C HIS A 68 0.74 9.14 -16.45
N VAL A 69 -0.10 9.71 -17.31
CA VAL A 69 -1.56 9.64 -17.31
C VAL A 69 -2.06 8.26 -17.72
N ARG A 70 -2.99 7.66 -16.96
CA ARG A 70 -4.00 6.76 -17.52
C ARG A 70 -5.39 7.00 -16.92
N SER A 71 -6.26 7.56 -17.74
CA SER A 71 -7.71 7.40 -17.62
C SER A 71 -8.10 6.01 -18.13
N ARG A 72 -8.45 5.07 -17.24
CA ARG A 72 -9.13 3.82 -17.64
C ARG A 72 -10.55 3.85 -17.10
N SER A 73 -11.48 4.08 -18.03
CA SER A 73 -12.92 3.87 -17.86
C SER A 73 -13.16 2.40 -17.56
N ARG A 74 -13.67 2.09 -16.37
CA ARG A 74 -14.21 0.76 -16.05
C ARG A 74 -15.60 0.68 -16.69
N GLY A 75 -15.71 -0.09 -17.78
CA GLY A 75 -16.98 -0.54 -18.36
C GLY A 75 -17.46 -1.82 -17.70
#